data_AF-A0A933G7C3-F1
#
_entry.id   AF-A0A933G7C3-F1
#
_cell.length_a   1.000
_cell.length_b   1.000
_cell.length_c   1.000
_cell.angle_alpha   90.00
_cell.angle_beta   90.00
_cell.angle_gamma   90.00
#
_symmetry.space_group_name_H-M   'P 1'
#
loop_
_entity.id
_entity.type
_entity.pdbx_description
1 polymer ?
#
loop_
_entity_poly.entity_id
_entity_poly.type
_entity_poly.pdbx_seq_one_letter_code
_entity_poly.pdbx_strand_id
1 'polypeptide(L)' 'MMTGAEYRASLRTLKRTVYYQGERIEDVVAHPATRPHVNAAAATYDFACDPKTADLGAATSHLTGERINR' A
#
# COMPACT_ATOMS: atom_id res chain seq x y z
N MET A 1 6.30 3.96 9.58
CA MET A 1 5.57 4.34 8.34
C MET A 1 6.18 3.57 7.17
N MET A 2 5.37 3.06 6.26
CA MET A 2 5.84 2.30 5.07
C MET A 2 5.80 3.19 3.83
N THR A 3 6.72 2.96 2.90
CA THR A 3 6.69 3.46 1.52
C THR A 3 5.77 2.60 0.64
N GLY A 4 5.39 3.10 -0.55
CA GLY A 4 4.62 2.33 -1.51
C GLY A 4 5.37 1.09 -2.03
N ALA A 5 6.70 1.15 -2.08
CA ALA A 5 7.53 -0.01 -2.41
C ALA A 5 7.46 -1.09 -1.32
N GLU A 6 7.58 -0.70 -0.05
CA GLU A 6 7.44 -1.61 1.10
C GLU A 6 6.03 -2.17 1.21
N TYR A 7 5.00 -1.36 0.93
CA TYR A 7 3.62 -1.83 0.85
C TYR A 7 3.48 -2.94 -0.21
N ARG A 8 3.95 -2.72 -1.44
CA ARG A 8 3.93 -3.74 -2.51
C ARG A 8 4.69 -5.01 -2.11
N ALA A 9 5.86 -4.88 -1.46
CA ALA A 9 6.62 -6.02 -0.96
C ALA A 9 5.85 -6.79 0.12
N SER A 10 5.21 -6.08 1.05
CA SER A 10 4.41 -6.67 2.13
C SER A 10 3.23 -7.50 1.59
N LEU A 11 2.62 -7.09 0.46
CA LEU A 11 1.52 -7.85 -0.12
C LEU A 11 1.95 -9.24 -0.60
N ARG A 12 3.21 -9.41 -1.02
CA ARG A 12 3.74 -10.69 -1.49
C ARG A 12 4.09 -11.67 -0.36
N THR A 13 4.23 -11.18 0.88
CA THR A 13 4.49 -12.06 2.04
C THR A 13 3.20 -12.67 2.60
N LEU A 14 2.05 -12.13 2.21
CA LEU A 14 0.75 -12.59 2.69
C LEU A 14 0.28 -13.84 1.93
N LYS A 15 -0.11 -14.88 2.67
CA LYS A 15 -0.71 -16.10 2.10
C LYS A 15 -2.18 -15.89 1.78
N ARG A 16 -2.46 -15.16 0.70
CA ARG A 16 -3.82 -14.82 0.26
C ARG A 16 -4.27 -15.77 -0.85
N THR A 17 -5.54 -16.10 -0.84
CA THR A 17 -6.19 -16.82 -1.94
C THR A 17 -7.15 -15.86 -2.61
N VAL A 18 -6.83 -15.45 -3.84
CA VAL A 18 -7.62 -14.50 -4.63
C VAL A 18 -7.96 -15.16 -5.96
N TYR A 19 -9.23 -15.09 -6.36
CA TYR A 19 -9.70 -15.61 -7.64
C TYR A 19 -10.24 -14.46 -8.49
N TYR A 20 -10.02 -14.53 -9.80
CA TYR A 20 -10.54 -13.60 -10.78
C TYR A 20 -10.91 -14.37 -12.05
N GLN A 21 -12.16 -14.22 -12.50
CA GLN A 21 -12.72 -14.96 -13.65
C GLN A 21 -12.54 -16.49 -13.56
N GLY A 22 -12.68 -17.07 -12.36
CA GLY A 22 -12.56 -18.51 -12.13
C GLY A 22 -11.12 -19.03 -11.99
N GLU A 23 -10.12 -18.19 -12.22
CA GLU A 23 -8.70 -18.54 -12.07
C GLU A 23 -8.09 -17.94 -10.80
N ARG A 24 -7.11 -18.63 -10.22
CA ARG A 24 -6.38 -18.15 -9.05
C ARG A 24 -5.32 -17.13 -9.48
N ILE A 25 -5.26 -16.00 -8.77
CA ILE A 25 -4.18 -15.02 -8.92
C ILE A 25 -3.03 -15.41 -7.98
N GLU A 26 -1.86 -15.70 -8.55
CA GLU A 26 -0.64 -16.01 -7.79
C GLU A 26 0.08 -14.76 -7.24
N ASP A 27 0.14 -13.67 -8.02
CA ASP A 27 0.70 -12.39 -7.57
C ASP A 27 -0.28 -11.24 -7.79
N VAL A 28 -0.96 -10.83 -6.72
CA VAL A 28 -1.90 -9.69 -6.72
C VAL A 28 -1.23 -8.35 -7.03
N VAL A 29 0.09 -8.23 -6.86
CA VAL A 29 0.85 -7.01 -7.15
C VAL A 29 1.10 -6.89 -8.65
N ALA A 30 1.34 -8.00 -9.34
CA ALA A 30 1.68 -8.01 -10.76
C ALA A 30 0.48 -8.25 -11.68
N HIS A 31 -0.56 -8.95 -11.22
CA HIS A 31 -1.66 -9.38 -12.07
C HIS A 31 -2.44 -8.19 -12.67
N PRO A 32 -2.72 -8.17 -13.99
CA PRO A 32 -3.32 -7.03 -14.68
C PRO A 32 -4.64 -6.53 -14.07
N ALA A 33 -5.47 -7.44 -13.56
CA ALA A 33 -6.75 -7.10 -12.94
C ALA A 33 -6.63 -6.35 -11.60
N THR A 34 -5.54 -6.58 -10.84
CA THR A 34 -5.38 -6.05 -9.48
C THR A 34 -4.30 -4.98 -9.38
N ARG A 35 -3.30 -5.01 -10.27
CA ARG A 35 -2.17 -4.07 -10.30
C ARG A 35 -2.59 -2.59 -10.27
N PRO A 36 -3.62 -2.11 -11.01
CA PRO A 36 -4.03 -0.70 -10.93
C PRO A 36 -4.46 -0.29 -9.53
N HIS A 37 -5.23 -1.15 -8.85
CA HIS A 37 -5.68 -0.89 -7.47
C HIS A 37 -4.51 -0.93 -6.48
N VAL A 38 -3.60 -1.90 -6.61
CA VAL A 38 -2.39 -1.98 -5.78
C VAL A 38 -1.52 -0.73 -5.96
N ASN A 39 -1.39 -0.21 -7.18
CA ASN A 39 -0.65 1.02 -7.43
C ASN A 39 -1.33 2.26 -6.84
N ALA A 40 -2.66 2.34 -6.93
CA ALA A 40 -3.43 3.43 -6.32
C ALA A 40 -3.26 3.44 -4.79
N ALA A 41 -3.33 2.27 -4.15
CA ALA A 41 -3.07 2.14 -2.72
C ALA A 41 -1.61 2.47 -2.37
N ALA A 42 -0.64 1.98 -3.14
CA ALA A 42 0.78 2.29 -2.92
C ALA A 42 1.08 3.79 -3.00
N ALA A 43 0.38 4.53 -3.87
CA ALA A 43 0.56 5.97 -4.03
C ALA A 43 0.21 6.75 -2.75
N THR A 44 -0.72 6.26 -1.90
CA THR A 44 -1.03 6.94 -0.63
C THR A 44 0.08 6.80 0.40
N TYR A 45 0.83 5.69 0.37
CA TYR A 45 2.04 5.50 1.17
C TYR A 45 3.16 6.42 0.69
N ASP A 46 3.40 6.48 -0.62
CA ASP A 46 4.41 7.36 -1.20
C ASP A 46 4.07 8.84 -0.91
N PHE A 47 2.79 9.24 -1.00
CA PHE A 47 2.30 10.58 -0.68
C PHE A 47 2.53 10.97 0.80
N ALA A 48 2.35 10.04 1.74
CA ALA A 48 2.60 10.30 3.16
C ALA A 48 4.10 10.41 3.50
N CYS A 49 4.94 9.76 2.69
CA CYS A 49 6.40 9.74 2.85
C CYS A 49 7.12 10.88 2.11
N ASP A 50 6.53 11.48 1.07
CA ASP A 50 7.14 12.60 0.34
C ASP A 50 7.19 13.86 1.24
N PRO A 51 8.40 14.43 1.48
CA PRO A 51 8.54 15.65 2.27
C PRO A 51 7.69 16.83 1.79
N LYS A 52 7.36 16.91 0.49
CA LYS A 52 6.56 18.00 -0.10
C LYS A 52 5.07 17.91 0.19
N THR A 53 4.58 16.72 0.53
CA THR A 53 3.15 16.46 0.78
C THR A 53 2.89 15.89 2.19
N ALA A 54 3.96 15.71 2.97
CA ALA A 54 3.96 15.16 4.31
C ALA A 54 3.02 15.86 5.29
N ASP A 55 2.84 17.18 5.15
CA ASP A 55 1.95 17.99 5.96
C ASP A 55 0.46 17.63 5.75
N LEU A 56 0.12 17.15 4.55
CA LEU A 56 -1.22 16.69 4.21
C LEU A 56 -1.38 15.18 4.34
N GLY A 57 -0.35 14.40 3.99
CA GLY A 57 -0.38 12.93 3.93
C GLY A 57 0.02 12.22 5.23
N ALA A 58 0.54 12.92 6.23
CA ALA A 58 0.91 12.34 7.51
C ALA A 58 0.42 13.17 8.70
N ALA A 59 0.31 12.52 9.85
CA ALA A 59 -0.04 13.16 11.12
C ALA A 59 0.72 12.49 12.28
N THR A 60 0.81 13.17 13.41
CA THR A 60 1.25 12.54 14.67
C THR A 60 0.05 11.90 15.35
N SER A 61 0.13 10.60 15.61
CA SER A 61 -0.91 9.85 16.31
C SER A 61 -1.04 10.35 17.74
N HIS A 62 -2.26 10.71 18.15
CA HIS A 62 -2.55 11.06 19.55
C HIS A 62 -2.52 9.85 20.50
N LEU A 63 -2.53 8.62 19.94
CA LEU A 63 -2.49 7.38 20.71
C LEU A 63 -1.06 6.93 21.01
N THR A 64 -0.14 7.08 20.04
CA THR A 64 1.22 6.52 20.13
C THR A 64 2.32 7.58 20.12
N GLY A 65 2.02 8.82 19.74
CA GLY A 65 3.01 9.87 19.50
C GLY A 65 3.86 9.65 18.23
N GLU A 66 3.63 8.57 17.50
CA GLU A 66 4.37 8.26 16.28
C GLU A 66 3.77 8.94 15.04
N ARG A 67 4.61 9.14 14.03
CA ARG A 67 4.17 9.64 12.73
C ARG A 67 3.45 8.53 11.95
N ILE A 68 2.20 8.79 11.57
CA ILE A 68 1.29 7.86 10.87
C ILE A 68 0.81 8.45 9.54
N ASN A 69 0.33 7.57 8.65
CA ASN A 69 -0.39 7.98 7.44
C ASN A 69 -1.78 8.53 7.85
N ARG A 70 -2.24 9.60 7.20
CA ARG A 70 -3.44 10.37 7.59
C ARG A 70 -4.70 9.92 6.87
#